data_AF-J3M649-F1
#
_entry.id   AF-J3M649-F1
#
_cell.length_a   1.000
_cell.length_b   1.000
_cell.length_c   1.000
_cell.angle_alpha   90.00
_cell.angle_beta   90.00
_cell.angle_gamma   90.00
#
_symmetry.space_group_name_H-M   'P 1'
#
loop_
_entity.id
_entity.type
_entity.pdbx_description
1 polymer ?
#
loop_
_entity_poly.entity_id
_entity_poly.type
_entity_poly.pdbx_seq_one_letter_code
_entity_poly.pdbx_strand_id
1 'polypeptide(L)'
;MFATEASAQMYAERLTELAAYLGFDGWLINIEVKLDIRFIDNLKEFINHLTKTMHAAVPGSLVIWYDAITVKGDLRWQNKLNQYNKPFFDLCDGLFSNYTWMKKYPQESAAVAGERKYDVYMGIDVYGRNTFGGGQWNTNVALDILKKDDVSAAIFAPGWVYETKQPPNFLTAQNRWWGLVEESWGVLQSYPKQLPFYSDFDQGHGYQVSIEGLKVSSAPWNNISCQNFQPMLKYAIDQGLHTVINFEDEPYSGGNCVTIKGSLQQNEIFSEQLFNGGLSMDGGSLHVFYSVKADARSGLGLTLDLSHRNKENSSILIADDTEAFTRKEQHRKYGSYVKADKADPHIPAGQNWVIYKATIHPSTSFTLTGINVVSTIKTTGRFDPETDGEGSSEAGANRSLHYHASLGHISIRNTEKTEFPPAKSWVTEGENIAWSNSTDSSKLVSLKISWKLNNEQQASFMRYNVYVEKLTAGSNAKASRIFLGVASVQGFYVSDLQVPNEVSGLKFVIQPCGLDGSCQELGECPKFLLVPVDSAV
;
A
#
# COMPACT_ATOMS: atom_id res chain seq x y z
N MET A 1 -8.48 -36.83 6.05
CA MET A 1 -9.38 -35.69 6.31
C MET A 1 -10.84 -36.12 6.44
N PHE A 2 -11.47 -36.73 5.43
CA PHE A 2 -12.93 -37.00 5.45
C PHE A 2 -13.32 -38.44 5.84
N ALA A 3 -12.43 -39.20 6.49
CA ALA A 3 -12.66 -40.61 6.79
C ALA A 3 -13.76 -40.80 7.85
N THR A 4 -13.79 -39.91 8.85
CA THR A 4 -14.80 -39.83 9.90
C THR A 4 -15.19 -38.37 10.14
N GLU A 5 -16.36 -38.16 10.73
CA GLU A 5 -16.83 -36.85 11.18
C GLU A 5 -15.82 -36.17 12.13
N ALA A 6 -15.34 -36.91 13.13
CA ALA A 6 -14.34 -36.41 14.08
C ALA A 6 -13.03 -35.98 13.38
N SER A 7 -12.59 -36.72 12.35
CA SER A 7 -11.42 -36.31 11.58
C SER A 7 -11.67 -35.03 10.78
N ALA A 8 -12.86 -34.86 10.20
CA ALA A 8 -13.25 -33.65 9.50
C ALA A 8 -13.22 -32.44 10.44
N GLN A 9 -13.89 -32.52 11.60
CA GLN A 9 -13.91 -31.45 12.60
C GLN A 9 -12.51 -31.09 13.10
N MET A 10 -11.67 -32.09 13.42
CA MET A 10 -10.29 -31.86 13.86
C MET A 10 -9.48 -31.04 12.84
N TYR A 11 -9.54 -31.36 11.55
CA TYR A 11 -8.82 -30.58 10.53
C TYR A 11 -9.38 -29.17 10.38
N ALA A 12 -10.71 -28.99 10.45
CA ALA A 12 -11.34 -27.67 10.42
C ALA A 12 -10.89 -26.79 11.60
N GLU A 13 -10.79 -27.37 12.80
CA GLU A 13 -10.27 -26.68 14.00
C GLU A 13 -8.81 -26.26 13.82
N ARG A 14 -7.95 -27.14 13.30
CA ARG A 14 -6.54 -26.79 13.04
C ARG A 14 -6.42 -25.63 12.04
N LEU A 15 -7.25 -25.59 11.00
CA LEU A 15 -7.29 -24.48 10.04
C LEU A 15 -7.78 -23.18 10.68
N THR A 16 -8.74 -23.27 11.60
CA THR A 16 -9.22 -22.13 12.37
C THR A 16 -8.13 -21.57 13.30
N GLU A 17 -7.44 -22.45 14.02
CA GLU A 17 -6.32 -22.06 14.88
C GLU A 17 -5.20 -21.38 14.10
N LEU A 18 -4.87 -21.87 12.89
CA LEU A 18 -3.88 -21.25 12.02
C LEU A 18 -4.29 -19.84 11.59
N ALA A 19 -5.54 -19.66 11.16
CA ALA A 19 -6.05 -18.35 10.76
C ALA A 19 -6.05 -17.34 11.91
N ALA A 20 -6.52 -17.76 13.09
CA ALA A 20 -6.55 -16.91 14.28
C ALA A 20 -5.14 -16.55 14.78
N TYR A 21 -4.21 -17.52 14.77
CA TYR A 21 -2.85 -17.31 15.26
C TYR A 21 -2.00 -16.46 14.30
N LEU A 22 -2.13 -16.68 12.99
CA LEU A 22 -1.36 -15.96 11.97
C LEU A 22 -2.03 -14.66 11.50
N GLY A 23 -3.30 -14.45 11.86
CA GLY A 23 -4.03 -13.20 11.61
C GLY A 23 -4.50 -13.02 10.17
N PHE A 24 -5.08 -14.07 9.56
CA PHE A 24 -5.74 -13.97 8.24
C PHE A 24 -7.21 -14.40 8.29
N ASP A 25 -8.00 -13.93 7.32
CA ASP A 25 -9.45 -13.79 7.47
C ASP A 25 -10.28 -14.95 6.88
N GLY A 26 -9.71 -16.14 6.70
CA GLY A 26 -10.46 -17.31 6.26
C GLY A 26 -9.81 -18.14 5.15
N TRP A 27 -10.65 -18.87 4.41
CA TRP A 27 -10.20 -19.96 3.54
C TRP A 27 -11.03 -20.07 2.26
N LEU A 28 -10.34 -20.21 1.12
CA LEU A 28 -10.91 -20.72 -0.12
C LEU A 28 -10.70 -22.24 -0.18
N ILE A 29 -11.78 -23.02 -0.14
CA ILE A 29 -11.74 -24.48 -0.17
C ILE A 29 -11.87 -24.96 -1.61
N ASN A 30 -10.77 -25.46 -2.17
CA ASN A 30 -10.73 -26.04 -3.51
C ASN A 30 -10.35 -27.53 -3.48
N ILE A 31 -11.34 -28.41 -3.61
CA ILE A 31 -11.14 -29.87 -3.64
C ILE A 31 -11.29 -30.37 -5.07
N GLU A 32 -10.17 -30.46 -5.79
CA GLU A 32 -10.13 -30.91 -7.20
C GLU A 32 -9.82 -32.41 -7.34
N VAL A 33 -10.39 -33.23 -6.47
CA VAL A 33 -10.21 -34.68 -6.52
C VAL A 33 -11.56 -35.37 -6.39
N LYS A 34 -11.80 -36.40 -7.20
CA LYS A 34 -13.01 -37.22 -7.07
C LYS A 34 -13.04 -37.87 -5.68
N LEU A 35 -14.20 -37.80 -5.03
CA LEU A 35 -14.45 -38.45 -3.75
C LEU A 35 -15.50 -39.56 -3.91
N ASP A 36 -15.33 -40.62 -3.13
CA ASP A 36 -16.41 -41.59 -2.94
C ASP A 36 -17.59 -40.91 -2.23
N ILE A 37 -18.80 -41.16 -2.71
CA ILE A 37 -20.03 -40.57 -2.19
C ILE A 37 -20.17 -40.75 -0.67
N ARG A 38 -19.62 -41.84 -0.10
CA ARG A 38 -19.64 -42.11 1.34
C ARG A 38 -18.92 -41.06 2.18
N PHE A 39 -18.04 -40.25 1.59
CA PHE A 39 -17.28 -39.21 2.28
C PHE A 39 -17.91 -37.82 2.17
N ILE A 40 -18.98 -37.68 1.37
CA ILE A 40 -19.57 -36.37 1.08
C ILE A 40 -20.21 -35.74 2.31
N ASP A 41 -20.82 -36.54 3.19
CA ASP A 41 -21.42 -35.99 4.41
C ASP A 41 -20.35 -35.51 5.40
N ASN A 42 -19.20 -36.20 5.49
CA ASN A 42 -18.06 -35.71 6.28
C ASN A 42 -17.42 -34.45 5.67
N LEU A 43 -17.43 -34.30 4.34
CA LEU A 43 -16.99 -33.07 3.68
C LEU A 43 -17.93 -31.90 3.98
N LYS A 44 -19.25 -32.12 3.90
CA LYS A 44 -20.24 -31.11 4.30
C LYS A 44 -20.04 -30.70 5.76
N GLU A 45 -19.81 -31.67 6.63
CA GLU A 45 -19.53 -31.39 8.04
C GLU A 45 -18.23 -30.60 8.21
N PHE A 46 -17.16 -30.96 7.49
CA PHE A 46 -15.92 -30.18 7.48
C PHE A 46 -16.17 -28.70 7.12
N ILE A 47 -16.92 -28.43 6.04
CA ILE A 47 -17.20 -27.07 5.57
C ILE A 47 -18.05 -26.31 6.60
N ASN A 48 -19.11 -26.93 7.12
CA ASN A 48 -20.01 -26.36 8.11
C ASN A 48 -19.28 -26.03 9.42
N HIS A 49 -18.49 -26.98 9.93
CA HIS A 49 -17.72 -26.80 11.17
C HIS A 49 -16.66 -25.71 11.00
N LEU A 50 -15.89 -25.76 9.91
CA LEU A 50 -14.88 -24.75 9.60
C LEU A 50 -15.49 -23.34 9.56
N THR A 51 -16.61 -23.17 8.86
CA THR A 51 -17.30 -21.88 8.76
C THR A 51 -17.67 -21.35 10.15
N LYS A 52 -18.30 -22.20 10.99
CA LYS A 52 -18.71 -21.81 12.35
C LYS A 52 -17.53 -21.48 13.25
N THR A 53 -16.49 -22.30 13.24
CA THR A 53 -15.30 -22.09 14.09
C THR A 53 -14.51 -20.88 13.64
N MET A 54 -14.40 -20.64 12.32
CA MET A 54 -13.80 -19.43 11.76
C MET A 54 -14.53 -18.17 12.23
N HIS A 55 -15.86 -18.11 12.11
CA HIS A 55 -16.62 -16.94 12.57
C HIS A 55 -16.51 -16.71 14.09
N ALA A 56 -16.41 -17.78 14.87
CA ALA A 56 -16.24 -17.70 16.31
C ALA A 56 -14.85 -17.19 16.72
N ALA A 57 -13.80 -17.64 16.04
CA ALA A 57 -12.42 -17.28 16.37
C ALA A 57 -11.96 -15.96 15.72
N VAL A 58 -12.46 -15.67 14.51
CA VAL A 58 -12.09 -14.53 13.67
C VAL A 58 -13.39 -13.89 13.13
N PRO A 59 -13.98 -12.92 13.85
CA PRO A 59 -15.19 -12.24 13.42
C PRO A 59 -15.02 -11.57 12.05
N GLY A 60 -15.96 -11.79 11.15
CA GLY A 60 -15.91 -11.29 9.77
C GLY A 60 -15.10 -12.15 8.79
N SER A 61 -14.58 -13.29 9.24
CA SER A 61 -13.90 -14.24 8.35
C SER A 61 -14.85 -14.87 7.32
N LEU A 62 -14.27 -15.34 6.21
CA LEU A 62 -15.01 -15.95 5.10
C LEU A 62 -14.47 -17.34 4.75
N VAL A 63 -15.35 -18.32 4.64
CA VAL A 63 -15.09 -19.63 4.06
C VAL A 63 -15.81 -19.72 2.72
N ILE A 64 -15.05 -19.82 1.64
CA ILE A 64 -15.59 -19.82 0.26
C ILE A 64 -15.35 -21.21 -0.36
N TRP A 65 -16.40 -21.79 -0.94
CA TRP A 65 -16.32 -23.08 -1.62
C TRP A 65 -16.04 -22.89 -3.12
N TYR A 66 -15.08 -23.60 -3.69
CA TYR A 66 -14.85 -23.63 -5.13
C TYR A 66 -15.72 -24.71 -5.81
N ASP A 67 -16.36 -24.35 -6.93
CA ASP A 67 -17.20 -25.22 -7.75
C ASP A 67 -16.40 -26.34 -8.45
N ALA A 68 -15.96 -27.35 -7.71
CA ALA A 68 -15.21 -28.50 -8.24
C ALA A 68 -16.00 -29.82 -8.11
N ILE A 69 -16.05 -30.41 -6.91
CA ILE A 69 -16.78 -31.66 -6.69
C ILE A 69 -18.27 -31.41 -6.41
N THR A 70 -19.10 -32.31 -6.93
CA THR A 70 -20.54 -32.30 -6.71
C THR A 70 -20.92 -33.04 -5.43
N VAL A 71 -22.18 -32.91 -4.99
CA VAL A 71 -22.76 -33.71 -3.90
C VAL A 71 -22.79 -35.23 -4.16
N LYS A 72 -22.42 -35.68 -5.37
CA LYS A 72 -22.23 -37.10 -5.69
C LYS A 72 -20.77 -37.56 -5.54
N GLY A 73 -19.86 -36.63 -5.25
CA GLY A 73 -18.42 -36.86 -5.17
C GLY A 73 -17.69 -36.82 -6.51
N ASP A 74 -18.41 -36.65 -7.62
CA ASP A 74 -17.78 -36.49 -8.94
C ASP A 74 -17.11 -35.12 -9.05
N LEU A 75 -15.85 -35.11 -9.51
CA LEU A 75 -15.13 -33.90 -9.94
C LEU A 75 -15.74 -33.40 -11.25
N ARG A 76 -16.62 -32.40 -11.15
CA ARG A 76 -17.35 -31.85 -12.28
C ARG A 76 -17.80 -30.42 -11.95
N TRP A 77 -17.05 -29.45 -12.48
CA TRP A 77 -17.40 -28.04 -12.42
C TRP A 77 -18.76 -27.79 -13.07
N GLN A 78 -19.66 -27.11 -12.36
CA GLN A 78 -20.99 -26.77 -12.85
C GLN A 78 -21.01 -25.44 -13.60
N ASN A 79 -19.99 -24.61 -13.38
CA ASN A 79 -19.82 -23.25 -13.86
C ASN A 79 -20.94 -22.31 -13.39
N LYS A 80 -21.72 -22.70 -12.38
CA LYS A 80 -22.86 -21.95 -11.84
C LYS A 80 -23.30 -22.56 -10.51
N LEU A 81 -24.05 -21.80 -9.71
CA LEU A 81 -24.74 -22.35 -8.55
C LEU A 81 -25.97 -23.17 -9.01
N ASN A 82 -26.05 -24.44 -8.60
CA ASN A 82 -27.21 -25.30 -8.88
C ASN A 82 -27.34 -26.42 -7.83
N GLN A 83 -28.30 -27.33 -7.99
CA GLN A 83 -28.55 -28.42 -7.05
C GLN A 83 -27.34 -29.33 -6.73
N TYR A 84 -26.33 -29.38 -7.59
CA TYR A 84 -25.16 -30.25 -7.42
C TYR A 84 -24.07 -29.66 -6.52
N ASN A 85 -24.06 -28.35 -6.30
CA ASN A 85 -23.10 -27.65 -5.43
C ASN A 85 -23.76 -26.76 -4.37
N LYS A 86 -25.07 -26.46 -4.50
CA LYS A 86 -25.83 -25.66 -3.53
C LYS A 86 -25.74 -26.17 -2.10
N PRO A 87 -25.76 -27.49 -1.82
CA PRO A 87 -25.60 -27.95 -0.43
C PRO A 87 -24.25 -27.60 0.20
N PHE A 88 -23.19 -27.30 -0.56
CA PHE A 88 -21.94 -26.77 -0.01
C PHE A 88 -22.02 -25.26 0.21
N PHE A 89 -22.59 -24.53 -0.75
CA PHE A 89 -22.85 -23.09 -0.64
C PHE A 89 -23.70 -22.72 0.58
N ASP A 90 -24.71 -23.54 0.90
CA ASP A 90 -25.58 -23.33 2.06
C ASP A 90 -24.86 -23.54 3.41
N LEU A 91 -23.68 -24.15 3.40
CA LEU A 91 -22.89 -24.47 4.61
C LEU A 91 -21.69 -23.53 4.82
N CYS A 92 -21.48 -22.57 3.93
CA CYS A 92 -20.36 -21.62 3.98
C CYS A 92 -20.76 -20.24 3.47
N ASP A 93 -19.81 -19.31 3.42
CA ASP A 93 -20.07 -17.90 3.15
C ASP A 93 -20.25 -17.56 1.67
N GLY A 94 -19.78 -18.41 0.76
CA GLY A 94 -20.01 -18.18 -0.66
C GLY A 94 -19.51 -19.28 -1.59
N LEU A 95 -19.83 -19.13 -2.87
CA LEU A 95 -19.41 -20.01 -3.96
C LEU A 95 -18.50 -19.25 -4.92
N PHE A 96 -17.28 -19.72 -5.12
CA PHE A 96 -16.45 -19.38 -6.27
C PHE A 96 -16.83 -20.33 -7.43
N SER A 97 -17.54 -19.84 -8.44
CA SER A 97 -17.87 -20.65 -9.62
C SER A 97 -16.64 -20.85 -10.50
N ASN A 98 -16.55 -22.01 -11.15
CA ASN A 98 -15.56 -22.21 -12.20
C ASN A 98 -15.76 -21.19 -13.34
N TYR A 99 -14.67 -20.85 -14.04
CA TYR A 99 -14.63 -19.73 -14.99
C TYR A 99 -15.19 -20.03 -16.39
N THR A 100 -15.61 -21.27 -16.69
CA THR A 100 -16.13 -21.65 -18.03
C THR A 100 -17.65 -21.50 -18.18
N TRP A 101 -18.22 -20.47 -17.54
CA TRP A 101 -19.65 -20.19 -17.54
C TRP A 101 -20.13 -19.52 -18.82
N MET A 102 -21.43 -19.63 -19.08
CA MET A 102 -22.10 -19.02 -20.24
C MET A 102 -22.95 -17.82 -19.83
N LYS A 103 -23.29 -16.96 -20.79
CA LYS A 103 -23.97 -15.66 -20.54
C LYS A 103 -25.18 -15.71 -19.60
N LYS A 104 -25.95 -16.80 -19.57
CA LYS A 104 -27.15 -16.92 -18.71
C LYS A 104 -26.87 -17.43 -17.29
N TYR A 105 -25.69 -18.02 -17.07
CA TYR A 105 -25.37 -18.70 -15.82
C TYR A 105 -25.25 -17.77 -14.60
N PRO A 106 -24.76 -16.52 -14.71
CA PRO A 106 -24.83 -15.55 -13.62
C PRO A 106 -26.27 -15.32 -13.13
N GLN A 107 -27.19 -14.95 -14.05
CA GLN A 107 -28.61 -14.77 -13.73
C GLN A 107 -29.26 -16.04 -13.15
N GLU A 108 -28.97 -17.22 -13.71
CA GLU A 108 -29.48 -18.48 -13.19
C GLU A 108 -28.95 -18.77 -11.78
N SER A 109 -27.69 -18.45 -11.50
CA SER A 109 -27.08 -18.61 -10.18
C SER A 109 -27.70 -17.66 -9.16
N ALA A 110 -27.92 -16.39 -9.54
CA ALA A 110 -28.60 -15.40 -8.72
C ALA A 110 -29.99 -15.88 -8.30
N ALA A 111 -30.75 -16.44 -9.25
CA ALA A 111 -32.08 -16.99 -8.98
C ALA A 111 -32.05 -18.17 -7.99
N VAL A 112 -31.02 -19.03 -8.07
CA VAL A 112 -30.84 -20.15 -7.13
C VAL A 112 -30.37 -19.67 -5.74
N ALA A 113 -29.56 -18.62 -5.69
CA ALA A 113 -29.02 -18.05 -4.46
C ALA A 113 -30.03 -17.20 -3.67
N GLY A 114 -31.00 -16.60 -4.35
CA GLY A 114 -31.98 -15.69 -3.74
C GLY A 114 -31.30 -14.47 -3.14
N GLU A 115 -31.57 -14.17 -1.88
CA GLU A 115 -30.97 -13.03 -1.15
C GLU A 115 -29.43 -13.12 -1.07
N ARG A 116 -28.86 -14.32 -1.17
CA ARG A 116 -27.41 -14.56 -1.15
C ARG A 116 -26.76 -14.43 -2.54
N LYS A 117 -27.40 -13.74 -3.50
CA LYS A 117 -26.87 -13.60 -4.88
C LYS A 117 -25.47 -12.99 -4.96
N TYR A 118 -25.10 -12.10 -4.03
CA TYR A 118 -23.76 -11.52 -3.97
C TYR A 118 -22.71 -12.44 -3.30
N ASP A 119 -23.13 -13.55 -2.70
CA ASP A 119 -22.23 -14.59 -2.20
C ASP A 119 -21.84 -15.60 -3.31
N VAL A 120 -22.37 -15.41 -4.53
CA VAL A 120 -21.95 -16.14 -5.72
C VAL A 120 -20.91 -15.30 -6.47
N TYR A 121 -19.66 -15.76 -6.44
CA TYR A 121 -18.53 -15.15 -7.12
C TYR A 121 -18.29 -15.89 -8.43
N MET A 122 -18.70 -15.31 -9.55
CA MET A 122 -18.51 -15.92 -10.86
C MET A 122 -17.05 -15.78 -11.31
N GLY A 123 -16.38 -16.90 -11.54
CA GLY A 123 -14.95 -16.93 -11.84
C GLY A 123 -14.60 -16.31 -13.19
N ILE A 124 -13.54 -15.51 -13.27
CA ILE A 124 -12.99 -14.96 -14.51
C ILE A 124 -11.51 -15.32 -14.57
N ASP A 125 -11.12 -16.20 -15.51
CA ASP A 125 -9.71 -16.52 -15.70
C ASP A 125 -9.03 -15.47 -16.58
N VAL A 126 -8.16 -14.66 -15.98
CA VAL A 126 -7.49 -13.56 -16.68
C VAL A 126 -6.54 -14.06 -17.77
N TYR A 127 -6.07 -15.31 -17.72
CA TYR A 127 -5.31 -15.90 -18.84
C TYR A 127 -6.17 -16.16 -20.08
N GLY A 128 -7.50 -16.18 -19.94
CA GLY A 128 -8.44 -16.34 -21.05
C GLY A 128 -8.80 -17.79 -21.36
N ARG A 129 -8.51 -18.77 -20.50
CA ARG A 129 -8.75 -20.19 -20.81
C ARG A 129 -10.23 -20.52 -20.65
N ASN A 130 -10.97 -20.47 -21.75
CA ASN A 130 -12.41 -20.77 -21.82
C ASN A 130 -13.29 -19.87 -20.94
N THR A 131 -12.76 -18.73 -20.48
CA THR A 131 -13.52 -17.76 -19.70
C THR A 131 -14.46 -16.97 -20.60
N PHE A 132 -15.62 -16.57 -20.08
CA PHE A 132 -16.49 -15.64 -20.78
C PHE A 132 -15.75 -14.31 -21.02
N GLY A 133 -15.92 -13.72 -22.22
CA GLY A 133 -15.23 -12.49 -22.61
C GLY A 133 -13.76 -12.66 -23.02
N GLY A 134 -13.15 -13.83 -22.79
CA GLY A 134 -11.78 -14.14 -23.23
C GLY A 134 -10.65 -13.66 -22.31
N GLY A 135 -10.95 -13.04 -21.16
CA GLY A 135 -9.95 -12.62 -20.16
C GLY A 135 -8.99 -11.55 -20.68
N GLN A 136 -7.77 -11.51 -20.17
CA GLN A 136 -6.68 -10.63 -20.60
C GLN A 136 -7.12 -9.16 -20.61
N TRP A 137 -6.97 -8.46 -21.73
CA TRP A 137 -7.44 -7.08 -21.94
C TRP A 137 -8.96 -6.95 -22.13
N ASN A 138 -9.70 -8.05 -22.15
CA ASN A 138 -11.15 -8.11 -22.27
C ASN A 138 -11.84 -8.60 -20.98
N THR A 139 -11.14 -8.62 -19.85
CA THR A 139 -11.70 -9.03 -18.54
C THR A 139 -12.97 -8.25 -18.17
N ASN A 140 -13.01 -6.96 -18.52
CA ASN A 140 -14.17 -6.08 -18.32
C ASN A 140 -15.46 -6.62 -18.96
N VAL A 141 -15.37 -7.32 -20.09
CA VAL A 141 -16.55 -7.89 -20.78
C VAL A 141 -17.30 -8.88 -19.86
N ALA A 142 -16.57 -9.66 -19.07
CA ALA A 142 -17.19 -10.52 -18.07
C ALA A 142 -17.75 -9.71 -16.91
N LEU A 143 -16.97 -8.77 -16.36
CA LEU A 143 -17.39 -7.91 -15.24
C LEU A 143 -18.69 -7.17 -15.53
N ASP A 144 -18.86 -6.59 -16.72
CA ASP A 144 -20.08 -5.87 -17.11
C ASP A 144 -21.33 -6.74 -17.06
N ILE A 145 -21.22 -8.01 -17.47
CA ILE A 145 -22.33 -8.97 -17.40
C ILE A 145 -22.63 -9.34 -15.95
N LEU A 146 -21.61 -9.61 -15.14
CA LEU A 146 -21.80 -9.98 -13.74
C LEU A 146 -22.45 -8.86 -12.93
N LYS A 147 -21.99 -7.61 -13.15
CA LYS A 147 -22.57 -6.42 -12.52
C LYS A 147 -24.03 -6.23 -12.91
N LYS A 148 -24.34 -6.43 -14.20
CA LYS A 148 -25.71 -6.34 -14.71
C LYS A 148 -26.64 -7.41 -14.12
N ASP A 149 -26.13 -8.62 -13.93
CA ASP A 149 -26.89 -9.77 -13.46
C ASP A 149 -26.91 -9.89 -11.91
N ASP A 150 -26.44 -8.85 -11.20
CA ASP A 150 -26.51 -8.72 -9.74
C ASP A 150 -25.83 -9.86 -8.97
N VAL A 151 -24.67 -10.31 -9.45
CA VAL A 151 -23.79 -11.28 -8.75
C VAL A 151 -22.38 -10.74 -8.59
N SER A 152 -21.58 -11.38 -7.74
CA SER A 152 -20.18 -11.02 -7.52
C SER A 152 -19.24 -11.63 -8.57
N ALA A 153 -18.03 -11.09 -8.66
CA ALA A 153 -16.98 -11.57 -9.55
C ALA A 153 -15.81 -12.17 -8.76
N ALA A 154 -15.17 -13.20 -9.33
CA ALA A 154 -13.98 -13.83 -8.77
C ALA A 154 -12.85 -13.77 -9.81
N ILE A 155 -11.89 -12.86 -9.64
CA ILE A 155 -10.80 -12.66 -10.60
C ILE A 155 -9.69 -13.69 -10.35
N PHE A 156 -9.56 -14.67 -11.24
CA PHE A 156 -8.55 -15.71 -11.16
C PHE A 156 -7.30 -15.35 -11.99
N ALA A 157 -6.14 -15.51 -11.35
CA ALA A 157 -4.82 -15.29 -11.95
C ALA A 157 -4.58 -13.88 -12.57
N PRO A 158 -4.87 -12.76 -11.86
CA PRO A 158 -4.54 -11.41 -12.34
C PRO A 158 -3.02 -11.19 -12.52
N GLY A 159 -2.19 -12.08 -11.97
CA GLY A 159 -0.74 -12.15 -12.22
C GLY A 159 -0.35 -12.28 -13.70
N TRP A 160 -1.29 -12.63 -14.60
CA TRP A 160 -1.12 -12.62 -16.05
C TRP A 160 -0.36 -11.39 -16.57
N VAL A 161 -0.67 -10.19 -16.07
CA VAL A 161 0.00 -8.95 -16.51
C VAL A 161 1.52 -9.01 -16.30
N TYR A 162 1.93 -9.46 -15.11
CA TYR A 162 3.34 -9.60 -14.73
C TYR A 162 4.00 -10.78 -15.43
N GLU A 163 3.39 -11.96 -15.33
CA GLU A 163 3.95 -13.24 -15.80
C GLU A 163 4.13 -13.27 -17.31
N THR A 164 3.27 -12.58 -18.07
CA THR A 164 3.37 -12.51 -19.54
C THR A 164 4.11 -11.27 -20.05
N LYS A 165 4.66 -10.45 -19.13
CA LYS A 165 5.46 -9.25 -19.45
C LYS A 165 4.75 -8.31 -20.43
N GLN A 166 3.49 -7.99 -20.13
CA GLN A 166 2.70 -7.13 -21.00
C GLN A 166 3.40 -5.79 -21.26
N PRO A 167 3.45 -5.31 -22.52
CA PRO A 167 4.12 -4.07 -22.87
C PRO A 167 3.34 -2.83 -22.39
N PRO A 168 3.99 -1.65 -22.28
CA PRO A 168 5.44 -1.44 -22.49
C PRO A 168 6.30 -1.87 -21.29
N ASN A 169 5.72 -1.91 -20.10
CA ASN A 169 6.32 -2.39 -18.87
C ASN A 169 5.20 -2.80 -17.89
N PHE A 170 5.57 -3.51 -16.82
CA PHE A 170 4.63 -4.04 -15.84
C PHE A 170 3.72 -2.96 -15.22
N LEU A 171 4.28 -1.83 -14.76
CA LEU A 171 3.50 -0.80 -14.07
C LEU A 171 2.44 -0.18 -14.98
N THR A 172 2.84 0.19 -16.20
CA THR A 172 1.90 0.76 -17.19
C THR A 172 0.82 -0.24 -17.58
N ALA A 173 1.19 -1.51 -17.81
CA ALA A 173 0.24 -2.55 -18.15
C ALA A 173 -0.71 -2.88 -16.98
N GLN A 174 -0.20 -2.88 -15.74
CA GLN A 174 -0.97 -3.15 -14.53
C GLN A 174 -1.99 -2.04 -14.28
N ASN A 175 -1.59 -0.78 -14.35
CA ASN A 175 -2.51 0.35 -14.19
C ASN A 175 -3.59 0.36 -15.27
N ARG A 176 -3.22 0.06 -16.52
CA ARG A 176 -4.19 -0.09 -17.61
C ARG A 176 -5.19 -1.21 -17.32
N TRP A 177 -4.71 -2.36 -16.87
CA TRP A 177 -5.55 -3.53 -16.66
C TRP A 177 -6.52 -3.32 -15.50
N TRP A 178 -6.04 -2.78 -14.36
CA TRP A 178 -6.92 -2.42 -13.25
C TRP A 178 -7.87 -1.28 -13.61
N GLY A 179 -7.47 -0.34 -14.48
CA GLY A 179 -8.38 0.67 -15.03
C GLY A 179 -9.60 0.07 -15.73
N LEU A 180 -9.45 -1.05 -16.46
CA LEU A 180 -10.59 -1.76 -17.06
C LEU A 180 -11.56 -2.32 -15.99
N VAL A 181 -11.00 -2.81 -14.88
CA VAL A 181 -11.79 -3.31 -13.73
C VAL A 181 -12.52 -2.14 -13.07
N GLU A 182 -11.84 -1.02 -12.85
CA GLU A 182 -12.41 0.19 -12.25
C GLU A 182 -13.53 0.80 -13.11
N GLU A 183 -13.38 0.84 -14.43
CA GLU A 183 -14.43 1.33 -15.34
C GLU A 183 -15.70 0.47 -15.24
N SER A 184 -15.55 -0.85 -15.11
CA SER A 184 -16.67 -1.79 -15.04
C SER A 184 -17.30 -1.81 -13.65
N TRP A 185 -16.49 -1.92 -12.61
CA TRP A 185 -16.92 -2.23 -11.24
C TRP A 185 -16.99 -1.00 -10.33
N GLY A 186 -16.30 0.08 -10.67
CA GLY A 186 -16.12 1.27 -9.84
C GLY A 186 -15.01 1.11 -8.81
N VAL A 187 -14.69 2.20 -8.10
CA VAL A 187 -13.72 2.22 -7.02
C VAL A 187 -14.44 2.18 -5.68
N LEU A 188 -14.19 1.13 -4.89
CA LEU A 188 -14.83 0.95 -3.59
C LEU A 188 -13.97 1.47 -2.42
N GLN A 189 -12.67 1.61 -2.63
CA GLN A 189 -11.79 2.10 -1.57
C GLN A 189 -11.85 3.62 -1.44
N SER A 190 -11.97 4.07 -0.20
CA SER A 190 -11.86 5.48 0.17
C SER A 190 -10.94 5.60 1.37
N TYR A 191 -9.95 6.47 1.27
CA TYR A 191 -9.00 6.81 2.32
C TYR A 191 -8.58 8.29 2.17
N PRO A 192 -8.35 8.99 3.29
CA PRO A 192 -8.46 8.49 4.66
C PRO A 192 -9.90 8.32 5.15
N LYS A 193 -10.11 7.36 6.06
CA LYS A 193 -11.33 7.24 6.88
C LYS A 193 -11.09 7.62 8.35
N GLN A 194 -9.82 7.65 8.76
CA GLN A 194 -9.39 7.95 10.13
C GLN A 194 -8.05 8.71 10.09
N LEU A 195 -7.73 9.38 11.20
CA LEU A 195 -6.44 10.04 11.42
C LEU A 195 -5.61 9.27 12.47
N PRO A 196 -4.27 9.32 12.42
CA PRO A 196 -3.47 9.95 11.36
C PRO A 196 -3.58 9.17 10.04
N PHE A 197 -3.41 9.88 8.93
CA PHE A 197 -3.27 9.31 7.59
C PHE A 197 -1.87 9.59 7.08
N TYR A 198 -1.15 8.56 6.67
CA TYR A 198 0.19 8.66 6.13
C TYR A 198 0.32 7.82 4.86
N SER A 199 1.00 8.37 3.86
CA SER A 199 1.40 7.64 2.66
C SER A 199 2.74 8.19 2.17
N ASP A 200 3.74 7.31 2.05
CA ASP A 200 4.96 7.51 1.24
C ASP A 200 4.87 6.83 -0.13
N PHE A 201 3.68 6.30 -0.47
CA PHE A 201 3.38 5.63 -1.72
C PHE A 201 4.20 4.34 -1.96
N ASP A 202 4.98 3.88 -0.97
CA ASP A 202 5.84 2.71 -1.09
C ASP A 202 5.03 1.49 -1.55
N GLN A 203 5.44 0.83 -2.63
CA GLN A 203 4.80 -0.38 -3.14
C GLN A 203 5.32 -1.66 -2.48
N GLY A 204 6.22 -1.54 -1.51
CA GLY A 204 6.88 -2.67 -0.86
C GLY A 204 7.97 -3.29 -1.72
N HIS A 205 8.52 -2.54 -2.68
CA HIS A 205 9.67 -2.93 -3.48
C HIS A 205 10.37 -1.70 -4.07
N GLY A 206 11.60 -1.87 -4.53
CA GLY A 206 12.32 -0.82 -5.25
C GLY A 206 13.76 -1.20 -5.57
N TYR A 207 14.47 -0.32 -6.25
CA TYR A 207 15.89 -0.49 -6.62
C TYR A 207 16.86 0.13 -5.60
N GLN A 208 16.32 0.85 -4.63
CA GLN A 208 17.02 1.52 -3.55
C GLN A 208 16.06 1.71 -2.37
N VAL A 209 16.60 2.02 -1.20
CA VAL A 209 15.81 2.38 -0.01
C VAL A 209 16.26 3.75 0.47
N SER A 210 15.32 4.65 0.68
CA SER A 210 15.55 5.90 1.38
C SER A 210 14.72 6.00 2.66
N ILE A 211 15.21 6.74 3.64
CA ILE A 211 14.51 7.07 4.89
C ILE A 211 14.71 8.56 5.12
N GLU A 212 13.61 9.30 5.19
CA GLU A 212 13.61 10.75 5.37
C GLU A 212 14.53 11.47 4.35
N GLY A 213 14.54 10.97 3.11
CA GLY A 213 15.29 11.45 1.94
C GLY A 213 16.78 11.11 1.93
N LEU A 214 17.28 10.37 2.92
CA LEU A 214 18.61 9.80 2.91
C LEU A 214 18.57 8.39 2.31
N LYS A 215 19.35 8.14 1.27
CA LYS A 215 19.54 6.80 0.71
C LYS A 215 20.30 5.92 1.71
N VAL A 216 19.64 4.88 2.22
CA VAL A 216 20.18 3.93 3.21
C VAL A 216 20.60 2.60 2.58
N SER A 217 20.11 2.30 1.38
CA SER A 217 20.54 1.13 0.58
C SER A 217 20.42 1.43 -0.91
N SER A 218 21.38 0.93 -1.69
CA SER A 218 21.36 0.95 -3.17
C SER A 218 21.05 -0.41 -3.79
N ALA A 219 20.69 -1.41 -2.96
CA ALA A 219 20.34 -2.74 -3.43
C ALA A 219 18.84 -2.81 -3.77
N PRO A 220 18.45 -3.59 -4.80
CA PRO A 220 17.05 -3.91 -5.03
C PRO A 220 16.48 -4.71 -3.87
N TRP A 221 15.20 -4.49 -3.57
CA TRP A 221 14.54 -5.09 -2.43
C TRP A 221 13.05 -5.28 -2.68
N ASN A 222 12.45 -6.22 -1.95
CA ASN A 222 11.02 -6.38 -1.85
C ASN A 222 10.64 -6.80 -0.42
N ASN A 223 9.65 -6.14 0.14
CA ASN A 223 8.95 -6.50 1.36
C ASN A 223 7.54 -5.88 1.27
N ILE A 224 6.55 -6.68 0.87
CA ILE A 224 5.18 -6.18 0.66
C ILE A 224 4.53 -5.67 1.95
N SER A 225 5.06 -6.06 3.12
CA SER A 225 4.64 -5.52 4.42
C SER A 225 4.99 -4.03 4.60
N CYS A 226 5.85 -3.49 3.73
CA CYS A 226 6.14 -2.06 3.64
C CYS A 226 5.17 -1.30 2.74
N GLN A 227 4.30 -1.99 1.98
CA GLN A 227 3.37 -1.33 1.08
C GLN A 227 2.45 -0.40 1.87
N ASN A 228 2.36 0.85 1.42
CA ASN A 228 1.54 1.88 2.02
C ASN A 228 0.34 2.22 1.11
N PHE A 229 -0.55 3.10 1.56
CA PHE A 229 -1.70 3.55 0.77
C PHE A 229 -1.25 4.04 -0.63
N GLN A 230 -1.78 3.43 -1.68
CA GLN A 230 -1.39 3.73 -3.06
C GLN A 230 -2.29 4.81 -3.65
N PRO A 231 -1.78 5.74 -4.48
CA PRO A 231 -2.60 6.75 -5.09
C PRO A 231 -3.47 6.16 -6.22
N MET A 232 -4.64 6.75 -6.43
CA MET A 232 -5.55 6.45 -7.53
C MET A 232 -5.10 7.19 -8.81
N LEU A 233 -4.12 6.62 -9.51
CA LEU A 233 -3.62 7.23 -10.74
C LEU A 233 -4.47 6.81 -11.93
N LYS A 234 -4.99 7.80 -12.67
CA LYS A 234 -5.74 7.50 -13.89
C LYS A 234 -4.78 7.06 -14.98
N TYR A 235 -5.10 5.95 -15.65
CA TYR A 235 -4.39 5.58 -16.85
C TYR A 235 -4.76 6.56 -17.98
N ALA A 236 -3.84 7.45 -18.35
CA ALA A 236 -3.99 8.37 -19.45
C ALA A 236 -3.01 8.03 -20.58
N ILE A 237 -3.53 7.69 -21.76
CA ILE A 237 -2.76 7.64 -23.00
C ILE A 237 -2.70 9.08 -23.54
N ASP A 238 -1.51 9.58 -23.87
CA ASP A 238 -1.28 10.85 -24.56
C ASP A 238 -1.68 12.14 -23.81
N GLN A 239 -1.28 12.30 -22.55
CA GLN A 239 -1.32 13.61 -21.88
C GLN A 239 0.05 14.29 -21.83
N GLY A 240 0.06 15.61 -22.03
CA GLY A 240 1.27 16.43 -21.95
C GLY A 240 1.96 16.32 -20.60
N LEU A 241 1.19 16.41 -19.50
CA LEU A 241 1.64 16.18 -18.13
C LEU A 241 0.96 14.94 -17.57
N HIS A 242 1.69 14.09 -16.85
CA HIS A 242 1.14 12.88 -16.24
C HIS A 242 1.76 12.59 -14.88
N THR A 243 0.98 11.95 -14.01
CA THR A 243 1.40 11.49 -12.69
C THR A 243 1.70 10.00 -12.72
N VAL A 244 2.86 9.59 -12.22
CA VAL A 244 3.31 8.19 -12.18
C VAL A 244 3.93 7.84 -10.84
N ILE A 245 3.92 6.55 -10.51
CA ILE A 245 4.83 6.02 -9.49
C ILE A 245 6.22 5.87 -10.11
N ASN A 246 7.22 6.50 -9.51
CA ASN A 246 8.58 6.54 -10.00
C ASN A 246 9.52 5.74 -9.07
N PHE A 247 10.20 4.76 -9.64
CA PHE A 247 11.19 3.90 -8.99
C PHE A 247 12.64 4.29 -9.33
N GLU A 248 12.83 5.16 -10.32
CA GLU A 248 14.14 5.57 -10.82
C GLU A 248 14.74 6.69 -9.97
N ASP A 249 13.90 7.65 -9.56
CA ASP A 249 14.31 8.75 -8.68
C ASP A 249 14.57 8.25 -7.26
N GLU A 250 15.49 8.93 -6.56
CA GLU A 250 15.68 8.75 -5.11
C GLU A 250 14.41 9.16 -4.35
N PRO A 251 13.68 8.21 -3.74
CA PRO A 251 12.44 8.51 -3.03
C PRO A 251 12.71 9.25 -1.72
N TYR A 252 11.67 9.81 -1.10
CA TYR A 252 11.80 10.36 0.24
C TYR A 252 11.88 9.24 1.28
N SER A 253 10.93 8.32 1.28
CA SER A 253 10.95 7.13 2.13
C SER A 253 10.56 5.90 1.32
N GLY A 254 11.09 4.74 1.66
CA GLY A 254 10.79 3.50 0.95
C GLY A 254 11.54 3.37 -0.39
N GLY A 255 10.86 2.80 -1.39
CA GLY A 255 11.46 2.38 -2.67
C GLY A 255 11.01 3.19 -3.89
N ASN A 256 10.00 4.06 -3.74
CA ASN A 256 9.43 4.84 -4.83
C ASN A 256 8.78 6.14 -4.31
N CYS A 257 8.36 7.01 -5.23
CA CYS A 257 7.59 8.21 -4.92
C CYS A 257 6.58 8.50 -6.05
N VAL A 258 5.70 9.48 -5.84
CA VAL A 258 4.84 10.00 -6.91
C VAL A 258 5.60 11.08 -7.66
N THR A 259 5.66 11.00 -8.99
CA THR A 259 6.29 12.02 -9.85
C THR A 259 5.31 12.52 -10.88
N ILE A 260 5.23 13.83 -11.02
CA ILE A 260 4.50 14.54 -12.05
C ILE A 260 5.53 15.07 -13.03
N LYS A 261 5.45 14.61 -14.29
CA LYS A 261 6.42 14.96 -15.33
C LYS A 261 5.78 15.12 -16.70
N GLY A 262 6.44 15.88 -17.56
CA GLY A 262 6.02 16.13 -18.92
C GLY A 262 6.06 17.62 -19.27
N SER A 263 5.05 18.09 -19.98
CA SER A 263 4.93 19.46 -20.45
C SER A 263 3.69 20.13 -19.87
N LEU A 264 3.86 21.30 -19.26
CA LEU A 264 2.77 22.11 -18.68
C LEU A 264 2.81 23.51 -19.29
N GLN A 265 1.65 24.05 -19.67
CA GLN A 265 1.58 25.42 -20.16
C GLN A 265 1.86 26.41 -19.02
N GLN A 266 2.57 27.51 -19.31
CA GLN A 266 3.00 28.48 -18.30
C GLN A 266 1.87 29.03 -17.41
N ASN A 267 0.65 29.13 -17.96
CA ASN A 267 -0.54 29.66 -17.28
C ASN A 267 -1.51 28.57 -16.80
N GLU A 268 -1.19 27.29 -16.99
CA GLU A 268 -2.05 26.17 -16.62
C GLU A 268 -1.79 25.71 -15.19
N ILE A 269 -2.86 25.30 -14.51
CA ILE A 269 -2.80 24.60 -13.23
C ILE A 269 -3.34 23.20 -13.45
N PHE A 270 -2.45 22.22 -13.40
CA PHE A 270 -2.80 20.82 -13.41
C PHE A 270 -3.22 20.37 -12.01
N SER A 271 -4.20 19.48 -11.93
CA SER A 271 -4.69 18.90 -10.68
C SER A 271 -5.09 17.46 -10.91
N GLU A 272 -4.62 16.56 -10.06
CA GLU A 272 -5.01 15.14 -10.10
C GLU A 272 -5.28 14.62 -8.69
N GLN A 273 -6.42 13.93 -8.54
CA GLN A 273 -6.82 13.34 -7.28
C GLN A 273 -5.99 12.10 -7.00
N LEU A 274 -5.22 12.12 -5.92
CA LEU A 274 -4.44 10.96 -5.48
C LEU A 274 -5.26 10.04 -4.58
N PHE A 275 -6.13 10.60 -3.73
CA PHE A 275 -6.91 9.81 -2.77
C PHE A 275 -8.36 10.26 -2.71
N ASN A 276 -9.28 9.29 -2.68
CA ASN A 276 -10.71 9.50 -2.47
C ASN A 276 -11.03 9.43 -0.97
N GLY A 277 -11.26 10.58 -0.33
CA GLY A 277 -11.45 10.66 1.11
C GLY A 277 -12.83 10.22 1.58
N GLY A 278 -12.89 9.71 2.81
CA GLY A 278 -14.14 9.37 3.53
C GLY A 278 -14.12 9.82 4.99
N LEU A 279 -13.24 10.78 5.32
CA LEU A 279 -12.97 11.20 6.70
C LEU A 279 -13.92 12.34 7.09
N SER A 280 -14.86 12.06 7.97
CA SER A 280 -15.74 13.08 8.55
C SER A 280 -15.17 13.61 9.85
N MET A 281 -15.22 14.93 10.03
CA MET A 281 -14.69 15.62 11.20
C MET A 281 -15.67 16.68 11.70
N ASP A 282 -15.77 16.80 13.02
CA ASP A 282 -16.58 17.80 13.72
C ASP A 282 -15.77 19.09 14.04
N GLY A 283 -14.88 19.47 13.11
CA GLY A 283 -13.91 20.57 13.30
C GLY A 283 -12.58 20.10 13.90
N GLY A 284 -11.79 21.04 14.40
CA GLY A 284 -10.45 20.79 14.97
C GLY A 284 -9.32 20.96 13.95
N SER A 285 -8.13 21.25 14.45
CA SER A 285 -6.97 21.56 13.61
C SER A 285 -6.47 20.33 12.86
N LEU A 286 -6.15 20.50 11.58
CA LEU A 286 -5.41 19.52 10.78
C LEU A 286 -3.99 20.01 10.55
N HIS A 287 -3.02 19.17 10.83
CA HIS A 287 -1.65 19.39 10.44
C HIS A 287 -1.32 18.52 9.24
N VAL A 288 -0.94 19.17 8.14
CA VAL A 288 -0.59 18.54 6.87
C VAL A 288 0.91 18.66 6.68
N PHE A 289 1.58 17.54 6.46
CA PHE A 289 3.00 17.46 6.12
C PHE A 289 3.15 16.77 4.77
N TYR A 290 4.05 17.27 3.93
CA TYR A 290 4.36 16.65 2.65
C TYR A 290 5.77 17.00 2.23
N SER A 291 6.46 16.07 1.55
CA SER A 291 7.81 16.30 1.04
C SER A 291 7.81 16.46 -0.48
N VAL A 292 8.57 17.43 -0.96
CA VAL A 292 8.64 17.79 -2.39
C VAL A 292 10.09 17.88 -2.86
N LYS A 293 10.35 17.31 -4.03
CA LYS A 293 11.58 17.51 -4.80
C LYS A 293 11.17 18.00 -6.19
N ALA A 294 11.51 19.22 -6.56
CA ALA A 294 11.01 19.84 -7.78
C ALA A 294 12.11 20.61 -8.52
N ASP A 295 12.01 20.66 -9.84
CA ASP A 295 12.84 21.56 -10.65
C ASP A 295 12.56 23.02 -10.27
N ALA A 296 13.52 23.91 -10.51
CA ALA A 296 13.47 25.31 -10.06
C ALA A 296 12.20 26.07 -10.49
N ARG A 297 11.61 25.72 -11.64
CA ARG A 297 10.38 26.34 -12.17
C ARG A 297 9.11 25.54 -11.90
N SER A 298 9.20 24.33 -11.34
CA SER A 298 8.05 23.48 -11.05
C SER A 298 7.49 23.83 -9.68
N GLY A 299 6.25 24.31 -9.62
CA GLY A 299 5.48 24.46 -8.39
C GLY A 299 4.65 23.20 -8.15
N LEU A 300 4.68 22.68 -6.91
CA LEU A 300 3.87 21.55 -6.47
C LEU A 300 3.24 21.89 -5.12
N GLY A 301 1.94 21.66 -5.01
CA GLY A 301 1.17 21.79 -3.77
C GLY A 301 0.15 20.67 -3.65
N LEU A 302 -0.69 20.76 -2.62
CA LEU A 302 -1.82 19.86 -2.40
C LEU A 302 -3.12 20.66 -2.40
N THR A 303 -4.22 20.02 -2.78
CA THR A 303 -5.55 20.53 -2.43
C THR A 303 -6.34 19.48 -1.66
N LEU A 304 -7.07 19.94 -0.65
CA LEU A 304 -8.01 19.12 0.12
C LEU A 304 -9.43 19.49 -0.27
N ASP A 305 -10.18 18.55 -0.83
CA ASP A 305 -11.59 18.74 -1.19
C ASP A 305 -12.47 18.40 0.00
N LEU A 306 -13.35 19.34 0.36
CA LEU A 306 -14.20 19.28 1.53
C LEU A 306 -15.66 19.36 1.10
N SER A 307 -16.48 18.47 1.65
CA SER A 307 -17.94 18.59 1.60
C SER A 307 -18.48 19.00 2.96
N HIS A 308 -19.56 19.78 2.94
CA HIS A 308 -20.22 20.31 4.13
C HIS A 308 -21.71 20.00 4.07
N ARG A 309 -22.34 19.75 5.22
CA ARG A 309 -23.81 19.61 5.27
C ARG A 309 -24.45 20.94 4.87
N ASN A 310 -25.21 20.94 3.77
CA ASN A 310 -26.00 22.08 3.27
C ASN A 310 -25.19 23.31 2.83
N LYS A 311 -23.92 23.15 2.43
CA LYS A 311 -23.14 24.19 1.73
C LYS A 311 -22.52 23.59 0.48
N GLU A 312 -22.12 24.46 -0.44
CA GLU A 312 -21.33 24.05 -1.60
C GLU A 312 -20.02 23.39 -1.15
N ASN A 313 -19.59 22.39 -1.92
CA ASN A 313 -18.28 21.79 -1.74
C ASN A 313 -17.21 22.87 -1.90
N SER A 314 -16.15 22.76 -1.12
CA SER A 314 -15.04 23.71 -1.14
C SER A 314 -13.73 22.95 -1.22
N SER A 315 -12.66 23.67 -1.52
CA SER A 315 -11.31 23.13 -1.57
C SER A 315 -10.32 24.08 -0.93
N ILE A 316 -9.31 23.50 -0.27
CA ILE A 316 -8.23 24.24 0.40
C ILE A 316 -6.94 23.99 -0.37
N LEU A 317 -6.35 25.03 -0.96
CA LEU A 317 -5.02 24.95 -1.53
C LEU A 317 -3.95 25.06 -0.44
N ILE A 318 -2.97 24.17 -0.49
CA ILE A 318 -1.80 24.15 0.39
C ILE A 318 -0.54 24.18 -0.47
N ALA A 319 0.23 25.25 -0.39
CA ALA A 319 1.46 25.42 -1.17
C ALA A 319 2.46 26.36 -0.47
N ASP A 320 3.75 26.24 -0.82
CA ASP A 320 4.80 27.15 -0.35
C ASP A 320 4.62 28.58 -0.87
N ASP A 321 4.21 28.67 -2.14
CA ASP A 321 3.85 29.89 -2.85
C ASP A 321 2.43 29.76 -3.40
N THR A 322 1.44 30.19 -2.62
CA THR A 322 0.03 30.15 -3.02
C THR A 322 -0.28 31.11 -4.18
N GLU A 323 0.50 32.18 -4.35
CA GLU A 323 0.30 33.16 -5.42
C GLU A 323 0.61 32.56 -6.79
N ALA A 324 1.60 31.67 -6.89
CA ALA A 324 1.89 30.93 -8.13
C ALA A 324 0.71 30.08 -8.65
N PHE A 325 -0.25 29.74 -7.78
CA PHE A 325 -1.48 29.01 -8.11
C PHE A 325 -2.71 29.93 -8.24
N THR A 326 -2.50 31.25 -8.27
CA THR A 326 -3.56 32.24 -8.44
C THR A 326 -3.30 33.02 -9.74
N ARG A 327 -3.99 32.67 -10.84
CA ARG A 327 -3.85 33.36 -12.15
C ARG A 327 -5.04 34.29 -12.41
N LYS A 328 -4.81 35.38 -13.17
CA LYS A 328 -5.80 36.45 -13.39
C LYS A 328 -7.14 35.99 -13.98
N GLU A 329 -7.15 34.93 -14.78
CA GLU A 329 -8.39 34.36 -15.36
C GLU A 329 -9.06 33.31 -14.46
N GLN A 330 -8.40 32.85 -13.40
CA GLN A 330 -8.87 31.79 -12.48
C GLN A 330 -9.00 32.30 -11.03
N HIS A 331 -9.20 33.61 -10.85
CA HIS A 331 -9.45 34.19 -9.52
C HIS A 331 -10.62 33.44 -8.85
N ARG A 332 -10.33 32.82 -7.68
CA ARG A 332 -11.25 32.01 -6.85
C ARG A 332 -11.46 30.54 -7.27
N LYS A 333 -10.47 29.87 -7.89
CA LYS A 333 -10.53 28.41 -8.14
C LYS A 333 -10.74 27.58 -6.86
N TYR A 334 -10.15 28.01 -5.74
CA TYR A 334 -10.25 27.31 -4.45
C TYR A 334 -11.00 28.14 -3.42
N GLY A 335 -11.65 27.48 -2.47
CA GLY A 335 -12.40 28.13 -1.40
C GLY A 335 -11.52 28.84 -0.37
N SER A 336 -10.29 28.34 -0.17
CA SER A 336 -9.28 28.98 0.68
C SER A 336 -7.86 28.59 0.29
N TYR A 337 -6.88 29.35 0.78
CA TYR A 337 -5.47 29.25 0.45
C TYR A 337 -4.68 29.26 1.76
N VAL A 338 -3.86 28.24 1.98
CA VAL A 338 -3.01 28.06 3.16
C VAL A 338 -1.57 27.98 2.71
N LYS A 339 -0.75 28.93 3.17
CA LYS A 339 0.69 28.89 2.93
C LYS A 339 1.31 27.79 3.78
N ALA A 340 2.11 26.93 3.14
CA ALA A 340 2.86 25.89 3.82
C ALA A 340 4.28 26.39 4.15
N ASP A 341 4.66 26.27 5.41
CA ASP A 341 5.99 26.64 5.89
C ASP A 341 6.97 25.48 5.69
N LYS A 342 8.24 25.80 5.43
CA LYS A 342 9.29 24.78 5.42
C LYS A 342 9.49 24.27 6.84
N ALA A 343 9.41 22.95 7.04
CA ALA A 343 9.78 22.34 8.31
C ALA A 343 11.30 22.47 8.54
N ASP A 344 11.69 22.55 9.82
CA ASP A 344 13.03 22.93 10.32
C ASP A 344 14.20 22.16 9.64
N PRO A 345 15.40 22.76 9.49
CA PRO A 345 16.46 22.30 8.61
C PRO A 345 17.37 21.22 9.23
N HIS A 346 16.86 20.35 10.11
CA HIS A 346 17.54 19.08 10.44
C HIS A 346 17.55 18.10 9.23
N ILE A 347 17.47 18.65 8.02
CA ILE A 347 17.71 18.02 6.74
C ILE A 347 19.17 17.56 6.76
N PRO A 348 19.43 16.24 6.79
CA PRO A 348 20.79 15.72 6.68
C PRO A 348 21.49 16.31 5.45
N ALA A 349 22.77 16.65 5.59
CA ALA A 349 23.56 17.17 4.46
C ALA A 349 23.49 16.19 3.28
N GLY A 350 23.09 16.69 2.09
CA GLY A 350 22.98 15.89 0.87
C GLY A 350 21.55 15.54 0.42
N GLN A 351 20.51 16.03 1.09
CA GLN A 351 19.11 15.81 0.71
C GLN A 351 18.55 16.93 -0.19
N ASN A 352 17.83 16.54 -1.26
CA ASN A 352 17.18 17.45 -2.21
C ASN A 352 15.65 17.60 -1.99
N TRP A 353 15.14 17.05 -0.89
CA TRP A 353 13.73 17.11 -0.52
C TRP A 353 13.48 18.28 0.44
N VAL A 354 12.39 19.00 0.21
CA VAL A 354 11.88 20.03 1.11
C VAL A 354 10.61 19.52 1.76
N ILE A 355 10.56 19.56 3.08
CA ILE A 355 9.36 19.19 3.85
C ILE A 355 8.56 20.45 4.11
N TYR A 356 7.28 20.42 3.77
CA TYR A 356 6.33 21.49 4.03
C TYR A 356 5.36 21.07 5.13
N LYS A 357 5.01 22.02 6.01
CA LYS A 357 4.02 21.90 7.06
C LYS A 357 2.96 22.99 6.87
N ALA A 358 1.70 22.62 6.95
CA ALA A 358 0.58 23.56 7.02
C ALA A 358 -0.36 23.16 8.16
N THR A 359 -0.92 24.16 8.84
CA THR A 359 -1.99 23.94 9.82
C THR A 359 -3.27 24.56 9.27
N ILE A 360 -4.33 23.77 9.25
CA ILE A 360 -5.66 24.18 8.80
C ILE A 360 -6.56 24.22 10.03
N HIS A 361 -7.38 25.27 10.14
CA HIS A 361 -8.36 25.44 11.21
C HIS A 361 -9.79 25.50 10.64
N PRO A 362 -10.39 24.35 10.28
CA PRO A 362 -11.78 24.29 9.84
C PRO A 362 -12.72 24.79 10.95
N SER A 363 -13.57 25.76 10.62
CA SER A 363 -14.50 26.39 11.58
C SER A 363 -15.82 25.64 11.75
N THR A 364 -16.10 24.67 10.88
CA THR A 364 -17.33 23.87 10.88
C THR A 364 -17.03 22.41 10.54
N SER A 365 -17.94 21.51 10.89
CA SER A 365 -17.88 20.11 10.47
C SER A 365 -17.75 19.97 8.94
N PHE A 366 -16.95 19.02 8.50
CA PHE A 366 -16.71 18.74 7.09
C PHE A 366 -16.39 17.26 6.89
N THR A 367 -16.52 16.79 5.65
CA THR A 367 -15.98 15.50 5.23
C THR A 367 -14.90 15.76 4.18
N LEU A 368 -13.69 15.29 4.44
CA LEU A 368 -12.59 15.28 3.47
C LEU A 368 -12.90 14.21 2.42
N THR A 369 -13.15 14.65 1.19
CA THR A 369 -13.56 13.81 0.05
C THR A 369 -12.45 13.62 -0.97
N GLY A 370 -11.40 14.45 -0.95
CA GLY A 370 -10.31 14.34 -1.91
C GLY A 370 -9.00 14.91 -1.41
N ILE A 371 -7.90 14.23 -1.73
CA ILE A 371 -6.55 14.76 -1.61
C ILE A 371 -5.97 14.76 -3.01
N ASN A 372 -5.66 15.94 -3.54
CA ASN A 372 -5.14 16.10 -4.89
C ASN A 372 -3.73 16.68 -4.84
N VAL A 373 -2.91 16.30 -5.82
CA VAL A 373 -1.70 17.05 -6.16
C VAL A 373 -2.05 18.16 -7.13
N VAL A 374 -1.44 19.32 -6.97
CA VAL A 374 -1.59 20.45 -7.91
C VAL A 374 -0.23 20.96 -8.38
N SER A 375 -0.17 21.30 -9.66
CA SER A 375 1.08 21.64 -10.36
C SER A 375 0.92 22.93 -11.17
N THR A 376 1.94 23.78 -11.14
CA THR A 376 1.99 25.06 -11.90
C THR A 376 3.44 25.38 -12.28
N ILE A 377 3.65 26.21 -13.30
CA ILE A 377 4.97 26.79 -13.59
C ILE A 377 5.15 28.07 -12.76
N LYS A 378 6.18 28.10 -11.90
CA LYS A 378 6.57 29.29 -11.12
C LYS A 378 7.04 30.40 -12.06
N THR A 379 6.43 31.57 -11.96
CA THR A 379 6.87 32.79 -12.65
C THR A 379 7.99 33.44 -11.84
N THR A 380 9.24 33.21 -12.21
CA THR A 380 10.38 33.87 -11.55
C THR A 380 10.33 35.38 -11.77
N GLY A 381 10.34 36.17 -10.70
CA GLY A 381 10.33 37.63 -10.76
C GLY A 381 11.63 38.24 -11.27
N ARG A 382 11.63 38.64 -12.55
CA ARG A 382 12.11 39.93 -13.11
C ARG A 382 11.92 39.82 -14.63
N PHE A 383 10.86 40.46 -15.14
CA PHE A 383 10.88 40.88 -16.54
C PHE A 383 11.91 41.99 -16.63
N ASP A 384 13.04 41.75 -17.29
CA ASP A 384 13.93 42.84 -17.70
C ASP A 384 13.18 43.67 -18.76
N PRO A 385 12.88 44.96 -18.53
CA PRO A 385 12.10 45.76 -19.48
C PRO A 385 12.92 46.22 -20.70
N GLU A 386 14.20 45.87 -20.81
CA GLU A 386 15.11 46.50 -21.77
C GLU A 386 15.42 45.69 -23.03
N THR A 387 14.83 44.50 -23.22
CA THR A 387 15.11 43.68 -24.43
C THR A 387 13.96 43.42 -25.37
N ASP A 388 12.72 43.78 -25.03
CA ASP A 388 11.60 43.64 -25.97
C ASP A 388 11.06 45.03 -26.34
N GLY A 389 11.45 45.47 -27.54
CA GLY A 389 10.89 46.64 -28.19
C GLY A 389 9.37 46.58 -28.27
N GLU A 390 8.77 47.77 -28.28
CA GLU A 390 7.33 48.02 -28.45
C GLU A 390 6.71 47.07 -29.49
N GLY A 391 5.87 46.14 -29.03
CA GLY A 391 5.10 45.26 -29.92
C GLY A 391 4.89 43.82 -29.46
N SER A 392 4.64 43.53 -28.17
CA SER A 392 4.18 42.19 -27.78
C SER A 392 2.65 42.08 -27.96
N SER A 393 2.26 41.74 -29.18
CA SER A 393 0.99 41.07 -29.45
C SER A 393 0.80 39.87 -28.51
N GLU A 394 -0.46 39.47 -28.27
CA GLU A 394 -0.93 38.34 -27.43
C GLU A 394 -0.32 36.95 -27.77
N ALA A 395 0.72 36.87 -28.58
CA ALA A 395 1.40 35.66 -29.05
C ALA A 395 2.33 34.99 -28.00
N GLY A 396 2.55 35.59 -26.83
CA GLY A 396 3.41 35.05 -25.77
C GLY A 396 2.73 34.12 -24.76
N ALA A 397 1.40 33.92 -24.85
CA ALA A 397 0.59 33.39 -23.76
C ALA A 397 0.52 31.85 -23.63
N ASN A 398 1.20 31.07 -24.47
CA ASN A 398 1.03 29.61 -24.54
C ASN A 398 2.36 28.85 -24.71
N ARG A 399 3.38 29.21 -23.93
CA ARG A 399 4.64 28.46 -23.91
C ARG A 399 4.46 27.19 -23.07
N SER A 400 4.56 26.04 -23.75
CA SER A 400 4.69 24.73 -23.13
C SER A 400 6.09 24.58 -22.54
N LEU A 401 6.18 24.27 -21.25
CA LEU A 401 7.44 24.18 -20.52
C LEU A 401 7.59 22.79 -19.90
N HIS A 402 8.82 22.28 -19.88
CA HIS A 402 9.13 21.06 -19.15
C HIS A 402 8.79 21.25 -17.67
N TYR A 403 8.05 20.28 -17.13
CA TYR A 403 7.69 20.21 -15.72
C TYR A 403 8.18 18.89 -15.14
N HIS A 404 8.77 18.97 -13.95
CA HIS A 404 9.18 17.82 -13.17
C HIS A 404 9.12 18.16 -11.68
N ALA A 405 8.32 17.39 -10.93
CA ALA A 405 8.28 17.44 -9.47
C ALA A 405 7.83 16.09 -8.90
N SER A 406 8.42 15.72 -7.78
CA SER A 406 8.12 14.49 -7.04
C SER A 406 7.56 14.83 -5.66
N LEU A 407 6.54 14.08 -5.26
CA LEU A 407 5.91 14.09 -3.95
C LEU A 407 6.33 12.81 -3.21
N GLY A 408 7.00 12.99 -2.08
CA GLY A 408 7.65 11.88 -1.36
C GLY A 408 6.83 11.29 -0.23
N HIS A 409 5.95 12.08 0.39
CA HIS A 409 4.93 11.58 1.31
C HIS A 409 3.81 12.61 1.49
N ILE A 410 2.69 12.16 2.09
CA ILE A 410 1.64 12.98 2.70
C ILE A 410 1.38 12.43 4.11
N SER A 411 1.32 13.31 5.10
CA SER A 411 0.86 13.00 6.46
C SER A 411 -0.21 14.02 6.87
N ILE A 412 -1.39 13.54 7.25
CA ILE A 412 -2.50 14.35 7.79
C ILE A 412 -2.80 13.85 9.19
N ARG A 413 -2.72 14.72 10.19
CA ARG A 413 -2.88 14.37 11.60
C ARG A 413 -3.54 15.48 12.42
N ASN A 414 -4.10 15.10 13.56
CA ASN A 414 -4.73 15.99 14.54
C ASN A 414 -3.78 16.38 15.70
N THR A 415 -2.61 15.75 15.78
CA THR A 415 -1.54 16.08 16.72
C THR A 415 -0.29 16.52 15.95
N GLU A 416 0.59 17.31 16.57
CA GLU A 416 1.80 17.75 15.88
C GLU A 416 2.95 16.73 15.93
N LYS A 417 2.98 15.89 16.97
CA LYS A 417 4.08 14.97 17.23
C LYS A 417 3.53 13.63 17.72
N THR A 418 4.19 12.56 17.28
CA THR A 418 4.04 11.24 17.88
C THR A 418 5.04 11.10 19.03
N GLU A 419 4.58 10.55 20.14
CA GLU A 419 5.44 10.25 21.28
C GLU A 419 6.00 8.83 21.15
N PHE A 420 7.32 8.70 21.35
CA PHE A 420 8.00 7.40 21.30
C PHE A 420 8.47 6.99 22.69
N PRO A 421 8.28 5.72 23.10
CA PRO A 421 8.79 5.22 24.37
C PRO A 421 10.32 5.27 24.39
N PRO A 422 10.95 5.69 25.50
CA PRO A 422 12.41 5.69 25.59
C PRO A 422 12.96 4.26 25.54
N ALA A 423 14.21 4.08 25.09
CA ALA A 423 14.86 2.77 24.92
C ALA A 423 14.66 1.80 26.11
N LYS A 424 14.73 2.31 27.34
CA LYS A 424 14.55 1.51 28.58
C LYS A 424 13.17 0.85 28.75
N SER A 425 12.18 1.27 27.98
CA SER A 425 10.82 0.74 28.01
C SER A 425 10.68 -0.54 27.18
N TRP A 426 11.72 -0.88 26.41
CA TRP A 426 11.76 -2.02 25.53
C TRP A 426 12.65 -3.12 26.11
N VAL A 427 12.24 -4.37 25.91
CA VAL A 427 13.08 -5.55 26.08
C VAL A 427 13.44 -6.05 24.68
N THR A 428 14.72 -6.29 24.45
CA THR A 428 15.23 -6.83 23.19
C THR A 428 15.97 -8.14 23.47
N GLU A 429 15.69 -9.16 22.68
CA GLU A 429 16.26 -10.50 22.85
C GLU A 429 16.87 -10.99 21.52
N GLY A 430 17.94 -11.78 21.62
CA GLY A 430 18.55 -12.45 20.49
C GLY A 430 18.32 -13.96 20.60
N GLU A 431 17.76 -14.55 19.56
CA GLU A 431 17.37 -15.96 19.48
C GLU A 431 18.10 -16.63 18.31
N ASN A 432 18.31 -17.95 18.43
CA ASN A 432 18.85 -18.79 17.34
C ASN A 432 20.16 -18.26 16.73
N ILE A 433 21.07 -17.77 17.58
CA ILE A 433 22.35 -17.19 17.13
C ILE A 433 23.27 -18.31 16.66
N ALA A 434 23.62 -18.29 15.38
CA ALA A 434 24.53 -19.23 14.75
C ALA A 434 25.70 -18.49 14.11
N TRP A 435 26.92 -18.94 14.41
CA TRP A 435 28.16 -18.43 13.83
C TRP A 435 28.76 -19.46 12.87
N SER A 436 29.28 -18.98 11.74
CA SER A 436 30.05 -19.81 10.80
C SER A 436 31.26 -19.06 10.27
N ASN A 437 32.24 -19.79 9.74
CA ASN A 437 33.45 -19.20 9.16
C ASN A 437 33.20 -18.80 7.70
N SER A 438 33.68 -17.62 7.30
CA SER A 438 33.77 -17.19 5.90
C SER A 438 35.17 -17.46 5.34
N THR A 439 35.33 -17.43 4.01
CA THR A 439 36.61 -17.64 3.33
C THR A 439 37.63 -16.52 3.59
N ASP A 440 37.16 -15.32 3.98
CA ASP A 440 37.95 -14.08 3.92
C ASP A 440 38.18 -13.46 5.31
N SER A 441 38.84 -14.17 6.23
CA SER A 441 39.19 -13.68 7.58
C SER A 441 38.04 -12.97 8.32
N SER A 442 36.82 -13.45 8.09
CA SER A 442 35.59 -12.92 8.65
C SER A 442 34.69 -14.07 9.08
N LYS A 443 33.76 -13.77 9.99
CA LYS A 443 32.72 -14.70 10.42
C LYS A 443 31.39 -14.29 9.81
N LEU A 444 30.47 -15.22 9.70
CA LEU A 444 29.07 -14.95 9.39
C LEU A 444 28.24 -15.20 10.64
N VAL A 445 27.24 -14.35 10.88
CA VAL A 445 26.28 -14.56 11.95
C VAL A 445 24.86 -14.54 11.40
N SER A 446 24.09 -15.54 11.79
CA SER A 446 22.66 -15.62 11.59
C SER A 446 21.96 -15.57 12.95
N LEU A 447 20.91 -14.77 13.07
CA LEU A 447 20.15 -14.63 14.31
C LEU A 447 18.75 -14.08 14.07
N LYS A 448 17.84 -14.34 15.00
CA LYS A 448 16.59 -13.61 15.12
C LYS A 448 16.72 -12.61 16.27
N ILE A 449 16.31 -11.37 16.03
CA ILE A 449 16.19 -10.34 17.06
C ILE A 449 14.70 -10.14 17.30
N SER A 450 14.26 -10.13 18.55
CA SER A 450 12.88 -9.85 18.95
C SER A 450 12.86 -8.68 19.92
N TRP A 451 11.73 -7.97 19.97
CA TRP A 451 11.56 -6.85 20.90
C TRP A 451 10.13 -6.75 21.40
N LYS A 452 9.93 -6.17 22.57
CA LYS A 452 8.60 -5.92 23.14
C LYS A 452 8.63 -4.74 24.10
N LEU A 453 7.51 -4.04 24.23
CA LEU A 453 7.33 -3.04 25.28
C LEU A 453 7.09 -3.74 26.62
N ASN A 454 7.64 -3.19 27.70
CA ASN A 454 7.42 -3.67 29.06
C ASN A 454 5.98 -3.48 29.55
N ASN A 455 5.25 -2.53 28.97
CA ASN A 455 3.87 -2.26 29.31
C ASN A 455 2.94 -2.78 28.19
N GLU A 456 2.28 -3.90 28.44
CA GLU A 456 1.35 -4.53 27.50
C GLU A 456 0.13 -3.66 27.16
N GLN A 457 -0.15 -2.60 27.94
CA GLN A 457 -1.24 -1.67 27.66
C GLN A 457 -0.91 -0.61 26.59
N GLN A 458 0.36 -0.43 26.23
CA GLN A 458 0.77 0.54 25.22
C GLN A 458 0.71 -0.09 23.83
N ALA A 459 -0.03 0.55 22.92
CA ALA A 459 -0.14 0.08 21.53
C ALA A 459 1.26 -0.02 20.89
N SER A 460 1.52 -1.18 20.30
CA SER A 460 2.77 -1.46 19.59
C SER A 460 2.83 -0.68 18.27
N PHE A 461 4.04 -0.43 17.78
CA PHE A 461 4.25 0.19 16.46
C PHE A 461 4.12 -0.89 15.38
N MET A 462 3.67 -0.48 14.19
CA MET A 462 3.47 -1.40 13.06
C MET A 462 4.65 -1.40 12.07
N ARG A 463 5.66 -0.56 12.29
CA ARG A 463 6.84 -0.45 11.43
C ARG A 463 8.09 -0.20 12.25
N TYR A 464 9.15 -0.94 11.93
CA TYR A 464 10.46 -0.81 12.56
C TYR A 464 11.57 -0.83 11.51
N ASN A 465 12.40 0.21 11.46
CA ASN A 465 13.63 0.16 10.67
C ASN A 465 14.72 -0.51 11.52
N VAL A 466 15.42 -1.49 10.94
CA VAL A 466 16.46 -2.25 11.64
C VAL A 466 17.81 -1.91 11.06
N TYR A 467 18.75 -1.58 11.94
CA TYR A 467 20.12 -1.24 11.58
C TYR A 467 21.11 -2.06 12.39
N VAL A 468 22.35 -2.15 11.91
CA VAL A 468 23.49 -2.67 12.66
C VAL A 468 24.67 -1.72 12.61
N GLU A 469 25.34 -1.55 13.74
CA GLU A 469 26.63 -0.89 13.86
C GLU A 469 27.69 -1.93 14.25
N LYS A 470 28.78 -2.00 13.48
CA LYS A 470 29.93 -2.86 13.75
C LYS A 470 30.94 -2.07 14.61
N LEU A 471 31.07 -2.43 15.88
CA LEU A 471 31.92 -1.76 16.85
C LEU A 471 33.34 -2.33 16.80
N THR A 472 34.35 -1.47 16.88
CA THR A 472 35.76 -1.88 16.93
C THR A 472 36.40 -1.40 18.24
N ALA A 473 37.25 -2.24 18.83
CA ALA A 473 37.91 -1.91 20.10
C ALA A 473 38.88 -0.74 19.93
N GLY A 474 38.83 0.24 20.85
CA GLY A 474 39.78 1.37 20.88
C GLY A 474 39.52 2.49 19.88
N SER A 475 38.46 2.40 19.06
CA SER A 475 38.05 3.48 18.17
C SER A 475 37.07 4.43 18.86
N ASN A 476 37.43 5.71 18.93
CA ASN A 476 36.50 6.78 19.32
C ASN A 476 35.63 7.27 18.14
N ALA A 477 35.83 6.71 16.93
CA ALA A 477 35.04 7.07 15.77
C ALA A 477 33.65 6.42 15.86
N LYS A 478 32.60 7.21 15.56
CA LYS A 478 31.23 6.72 15.50
C LYS A 478 31.13 5.64 14.42
N ALA A 479 30.83 4.40 14.80
CA ALA A 479 30.68 3.29 13.87
C ALA A 479 29.64 3.63 12.79
N SER A 480 29.93 3.27 11.53
CA SER A 480 28.97 3.44 10.45
C SER A 480 27.75 2.56 10.69
N ARG A 481 26.56 3.14 10.53
CA ARG A 481 25.29 2.45 10.70
C ARG A 481 24.85 1.89 9.36
N ILE A 482 24.61 0.58 9.32
CA ILE A 482 24.20 -0.15 8.13
C ILE A 482 22.72 -0.47 8.28
N PHE A 483 21.91 -0.12 7.28
CA PHE A 483 20.50 -0.49 7.23
C PHE A 483 20.36 -1.96 6.82
N LEU A 484 19.57 -2.71 7.57
CA LEU A 484 19.31 -4.13 7.32
C LEU A 484 17.97 -4.39 6.66
N GLY A 485 16.95 -3.60 7.00
CA GLY A 485 15.61 -3.78 6.47
C GLY A 485 14.53 -3.18 7.36
N VAL A 486 13.28 -3.48 7.02
CA VAL A 486 12.09 -3.05 7.75
C VAL A 486 11.34 -4.28 8.27
N ALA A 487 10.84 -4.22 9.50
CA ALA A 487 9.92 -5.21 10.07
C ALA A 487 8.54 -4.58 10.30
N SER A 488 7.48 -5.31 9.98
CA SER A 488 6.09 -4.97 10.37
C SER A 488 5.58 -5.79 11.56
N VAL A 489 6.47 -6.58 12.15
CA VAL A 489 6.25 -7.41 13.34
C VAL A 489 7.41 -7.18 14.31
N GLN A 490 7.25 -7.60 15.57
CA GLN A 490 8.26 -7.36 16.61
C GLN A 490 9.40 -8.39 16.60
N GLY A 491 9.89 -8.70 15.41
CA GLY A 491 11.06 -9.54 15.21
C GLY A 491 11.66 -9.36 13.82
N PHE A 492 12.97 -9.58 13.73
CA PHE A 492 13.72 -9.48 12.49
C PHE A 492 14.77 -10.58 12.42
N TYR A 493 14.79 -11.31 11.31
CA TYR A 493 15.81 -12.33 11.05
C TYR A 493 16.94 -11.73 10.21
N VAL A 494 18.17 -11.94 10.67
CA VAL A 494 19.38 -11.58 9.96
C VAL A 494 20.04 -12.88 9.52
N SER A 495 20.28 -13.03 8.22
CA SER A 495 21.01 -14.17 7.66
C SER A 495 22.42 -13.76 7.29
N ASP A 496 23.39 -14.57 7.72
CA ASP A 496 24.77 -14.58 7.24
C ASP A 496 25.43 -13.20 7.19
N LEU A 497 25.17 -12.37 8.22
CA LEU A 497 25.79 -11.06 8.33
C LEU A 497 27.30 -11.22 8.48
N GLN A 498 28.05 -10.67 7.54
CA GLN A 498 29.51 -10.72 7.57
C GLN A 498 30.07 -9.82 8.68
N VAL A 499 30.92 -10.40 9.52
CA VAL A 499 31.57 -9.77 10.68
C VAL A 499 33.09 -9.90 10.51
N PRO A 500 33.79 -8.82 10.14
CA PRO A 500 35.26 -8.79 10.12
C PRO A 500 35.86 -9.07 11.50
N ASN A 501 37.05 -9.67 11.55
CA ASN A 501 37.71 -10.09 12.80
C ASN A 501 38.02 -8.92 13.76
N GLU A 502 38.19 -7.71 13.25
CA GLU A 502 38.42 -6.50 14.05
C GLU A 502 37.18 -5.99 14.78
N VAL A 503 35.99 -6.51 14.45
CA VAL A 503 34.74 -6.15 15.10
C VAL A 503 34.65 -6.83 16.46
N SER A 504 34.56 -6.03 17.51
CA SER A 504 34.43 -6.50 18.91
C SER A 504 32.98 -6.54 19.40
N GLY A 505 32.03 -6.01 18.62
CA GLY A 505 30.62 -5.97 18.98
C GLY A 505 29.71 -5.62 17.81
N LEU A 506 28.52 -6.20 17.79
CA LEU A 506 27.43 -5.81 16.91
C LEU A 506 26.36 -5.13 17.75
N LYS A 507 26.00 -3.90 17.37
CA LYS A 507 24.90 -3.16 17.99
C LYS A 507 23.77 -3.01 16.99
N PHE A 508 22.72 -3.78 17.19
CA PHE A 508 21.50 -3.66 16.42
C PHE A 508 20.64 -2.54 17.01
N VAL A 509 20.13 -1.67 16.15
CA VAL A 509 19.25 -0.55 16.51
C VAL A 509 17.90 -0.78 15.87
N ILE A 510 16.85 -0.81 16.68
CA ILE A 510 15.46 -1.03 16.24
C ILE A 510 14.74 0.31 16.35
N GLN A 511 14.45 0.96 15.23
CA GLN A 511 13.81 2.27 15.18
C GLN A 511 12.30 2.12 14.97
N PRO A 512 11.45 2.32 16.00
CA PRO A 512 10.01 2.34 15.82
C PRO A 512 9.58 3.56 14.99
N CYS A 513 8.60 3.35 14.12
CA CYS A 513 7.96 4.41 13.33
C CYS A 513 6.45 4.44 13.55
N GLY A 514 5.91 5.63 13.77
CA GLY A 514 4.50 5.90 14.03
C GLY A 514 3.62 5.77 12.78
N LEU A 515 2.31 5.67 13.00
CA LEU A 515 1.30 5.62 11.93
C LEU A 515 1.22 6.91 11.10
N ASP A 516 1.82 8.00 11.58
CA ASP A 516 1.91 9.28 10.89
C ASP A 516 3.19 9.43 10.03
N GLY A 517 4.02 8.38 9.97
CA GLY A 517 5.29 8.34 9.24
C GLY A 517 6.51 8.85 10.01
N SER A 518 6.33 9.40 11.21
CA SER A 518 7.46 9.82 12.04
C SER A 518 8.23 8.61 12.57
N CYS A 519 9.54 8.74 12.76
CA CYS A 519 10.36 7.70 13.37
C CYS A 519 11.09 8.24 14.61
N GLN A 520 11.32 7.36 15.59
CA GLN A 520 12.08 7.74 16.78
C GLN A 520 13.51 8.17 16.42
N GLU A 521 14.04 9.15 17.14
CA GLU A 521 15.45 9.51 17.01
C GLU A 521 16.35 8.30 17.31
N LEU A 522 17.29 8.02 16.40
CA LEU A 522 18.12 6.80 16.46
C LEU A 522 18.95 6.65 17.73
N GLY A 523 19.22 7.75 18.44
CA GLY A 523 19.91 7.75 19.74
C GLY A 523 19.07 7.13 20.86
N GLU A 524 17.75 7.33 20.81
CA GLU A 524 16.76 6.96 21.83
C GLU A 524 16.11 5.59 21.55
N CYS A 525 16.43 4.98 20.41
CA CYS A 525 15.90 3.68 20.00
C CYS A 525 16.39 2.52 20.89
N PRO A 526 15.57 1.47 21.04
CA PRO A 526 16.00 0.20 21.63
C PRO A 526 17.14 -0.45 20.84
N LYS A 527 18.02 -1.14 21.57
CA LYS A 527 19.28 -1.69 21.06
C LYS A 527 19.50 -3.10 21.58
N PHE A 528 19.92 -3.99 20.70
CA PHE A 528 20.42 -5.32 21.05
C PHE A 528 21.93 -5.38 20.79
N LEU A 529 22.70 -5.83 21.79
CA LEU A 529 24.16 -5.97 21.70
C LEU A 529 24.51 -7.45 21.59
N LEU A 530 25.29 -7.80 20.57
CA LEU A 530 25.85 -9.13 20.40
C LEU A 530 27.38 -9.03 20.36
N VAL A 531 28.05 -9.76 21.24
CA VAL A 531 29.51 -9.89 21.24
C VAL A 531 29.89 -11.07 20.34
N PRO A 532 30.75 -10.89 19.34
CA PRO A 532 31.30 -11.99 18.57
C PRO A 532 31.99 -13.01 19.47
N VAL A 533 31.75 -14.29 19.22
CA VAL A 533 32.43 -15.36 19.96
C VAL A 533 33.84 -15.49 19.38
N ASP A 534 34.87 -15.35 20.21
CA ASP A 534 36.23 -15.74 19.82
C ASP A 534 36.24 -17.24 19.57
N SER A 535 36.72 -17.66 18.39
CA SER A 535 36.89 -19.09 18.10
C SER A 535 38.16 -19.55 18.81
N ALA A 536 38.07 -19.71 20.12
CA ALA A 536 39.09 -20.35 20.94
C ALA A 536 38.42 -21.35 21.89
N VAL A 537 37.85 -22.41 21.32
CA VAL A 537 37.86 -23.77 21.89
C VAL A 537 37.99 -24.77 20.75
#